data_AF-A0A936Q3G7-F1
#
_entry.id   AF-A0A936Q3G7-F1
#
_cell.length_a   1.000
_cell.length_b   1.000
_cell.length_c   1.000
_cell.angle_alpha   90.00
_cell.angle_beta   90.00
_cell.angle_gamma   90.00
#
_symmetry.space_group_name_H-M   'P 1'
#
loop_
_entity.id
_entity.type
_entity.pdbx_description
1 polymer ?
#
loop_
_entity_poly.entity_id
_entity_poly.type
_entity_poly.pdbx_seq_one_letter_code
_entity_poly.pdbx_strand_id
1 'polypeptide(L)'
;MMSTLLTLGLGLSTAVAGELKPTSGGGLDAVYAPQRVAVLIGVDSYTDPALPDLRFAAKDARDLGRVLQSQEGGAFDRVYVVTGPEATSRAAIQRAIDSATADLQRDDTFVLYLSGHGTLTVDPAQGTRLWFLPTDGRLGDAPRTGLSVEWLETRVNEVEARRRVLILDTCHNGRDKSSLDPATASLLESMRGEPPAPRSLREVSESEARLYAAQYYQPAMEDKNLQNGVYTHFLIEALTLGAGKADLDRDGLVDVTEAHEYARDRTIHFTGGMQVPRAEYRIVGREEIYLAGSDATRSAAERALLAATDAVLNNTRVLIDGTSRGALPSLIAVEPGRHQLVLESDSGEVLLSRSLRVEAGETVMLTDLFPTGAPRWELSTTAALRQGPGLDTFSPWVGGVELGRRLETKPVARLRPELHLRGAVGTATMTVENLTLPAEVVGGELSVGGVAAFELRRVPLSLGPSLDAGLLWRSFPGYAGTERQGAPTVIPGARATLRLDAPQLDQGGLSQVVLRYEVRGLPFTVAEEPSYIVEQGLALGLSFGGR
;
A
#
# COMPACT_ATOMS: atom_id res chain seq x y z
N MET A 1 -15.21 63.75 -30.85
CA MET A 1 -15.80 63.11 -29.66
C MET A 1 -16.61 61.91 -30.11
N MET A 2 -16.12 60.69 -29.86
CA MET A 2 -16.89 59.59 -29.26
C MET A 2 -16.04 58.33 -29.28
N SER A 3 -15.90 57.76 -28.08
CA SER A 3 -15.07 56.64 -27.70
C SER A 3 -15.77 55.31 -28.01
N THR A 4 -14.96 54.37 -28.49
CA THR A 4 -15.18 52.94 -28.60
C THR A 4 -15.52 52.29 -27.25
N LEU A 5 -16.36 51.24 -27.23
CA LEU A 5 -16.20 50.11 -26.32
C LEU A 5 -16.94 48.85 -26.81
N LEU A 6 -16.18 47.76 -26.77
CA LEU A 6 -16.46 46.36 -27.13
C LEU A 6 -17.73 45.80 -26.47
N THR A 7 -18.42 44.89 -27.18
CA THR A 7 -19.31 43.89 -26.55
C THR A 7 -18.99 42.52 -27.15
N LEU A 8 -18.43 41.63 -26.32
CA LEU A 8 -18.22 40.21 -26.63
C LEU A 8 -19.59 39.49 -26.65
N GLY A 9 -19.85 38.71 -27.70
CA GLY A 9 -20.98 37.81 -27.78
C GLY A 9 -20.72 36.51 -27.03
N LEU A 10 -21.60 36.18 -26.08
CA LEU A 10 -21.75 34.83 -25.51
C LEU A 10 -23.07 34.26 -26.06
N GLY A 11 -22.96 33.29 -26.97
CA GLY A 11 -24.10 32.49 -27.41
C GLY A 11 -24.44 31.46 -26.34
N LEU A 12 -25.63 31.57 -25.74
CA LEU A 12 -26.23 30.49 -24.96
C LEU A 12 -26.80 29.44 -25.93
N SER A 13 -26.21 28.25 -25.95
CA SER A 13 -26.85 27.04 -26.47
C SER A 13 -27.47 26.30 -25.28
N THR A 14 -28.79 26.17 -25.29
CA THR A 14 -29.55 25.39 -24.31
C THR A 14 -29.35 23.90 -24.60
N ALA A 15 -28.49 23.23 -23.82
CA ALA A 15 -28.44 21.77 -23.78
C ALA A 15 -29.57 21.25 -22.87
N VAL A 16 -30.52 20.54 -23.48
CA VAL A 16 -31.54 19.75 -22.76
C VAL A 16 -30.81 18.65 -22.00
N ALA A 17 -30.90 18.67 -20.67
CA ALA A 17 -30.39 17.61 -19.81
C ALA A 17 -31.25 16.36 -20.01
N GLY A 18 -30.78 15.44 -20.86
CA GLY A 18 -31.25 14.07 -20.86
C GLY A 18 -30.69 13.36 -19.63
N GLU A 19 -31.55 12.93 -18.73
CA GLU A 19 -31.18 12.00 -17.66
C GLU A 19 -30.63 10.72 -18.28
N LEU A 20 -29.33 10.47 -18.10
CA LEU A 20 -28.75 9.16 -18.33
C LEU A 20 -29.24 8.23 -17.23
N LYS A 21 -30.25 7.41 -17.54
CA LYS A 21 -30.58 6.26 -16.71
C LYS A 21 -29.37 5.32 -16.69
N PRO A 22 -28.94 4.83 -15.51
CA PRO A 22 -27.86 3.85 -15.43
C PRO A 22 -28.34 2.57 -16.12
N THR A 23 -27.75 2.26 -17.27
CA THR A 23 -27.85 0.93 -17.85
C THR A 23 -27.23 -0.04 -16.87
N SER A 24 -27.98 -1.08 -16.50
CA SER A 24 -27.59 -2.24 -15.70
C SER A 24 -26.08 -2.52 -15.74
N GLY A 25 -25.45 -2.55 -14.56
CA GLY A 25 -24.01 -2.63 -14.33
C GLY A 25 -23.33 -3.94 -14.78
N GLY A 26 -23.44 -4.28 -16.06
CA GLY A 26 -22.66 -5.35 -16.69
C GLY A 26 -21.80 -4.87 -17.87
N GLY A 27 -21.97 -3.62 -18.33
CA GLY A 27 -21.27 -3.10 -19.51
C GLY A 27 -19.94 -2.40 -19.25
N LEU A 28 -19.72 -1.87 -18.05
CA LEU A 28 -18.45 -1.21 -17.68
C LEU A 28 -17.48 -2.21 -17.04
N ASP A 29 -17.95 -3.12 -16.20
CA ASP A 29 -17.08 -4.11 -15.54
C ASP A 29 -16.45 -5.09 -16.54
N ALA A 30 -17.15 -5.43 -17.62
CA ALA A 30 -16.59 -6.22 -18.73
C ALA A 30 -15.54 -5.44 -19.56
N VAL A 31 -15.61 -4.10 -19.57
CA VAL A 31 -14.64 -3.23 -20.27
C VAL A 31 -13.37 -3.00 -19.44
N TYR A 32 -13.45 -3.14 -18.12
CA TYR A 32 -12.33 -3.00 -17.18
C TYR A 32 -11.86 -4.34 -16.60
N ALA A 33 -12.30 -5.47 -17.17
CA ALA A 33 -11.80 -6.77 -16.77
C ALA A 33 -10.29 -6.87 -17.10
N PRO A 34 -9.45 -7.33 -16.16
CA PRO A 34 -8.02 -7.51 -16.40
C PRO A 34 -7.74 -8.33 -17.66
N GLN A 35 -6.91 -7.81 -18.55
CA GLN A 35 -6.50 -8.51 -19.76
C GLN A 35 -5.15 -9.20 -19.59
N ARG A 36 -4.97 -10.29 -20.32
CA ARG A 36 -3.74 -11.08 -20.42
C ARG A 36 -3.24 -11.02 -21.85
N VAL A 37 -2.09 -10.37 -22.05
CA VAL A 37 -1.52 -10.12 -23.37
C VAL A 37 -0.12 -10.71 -23.47
N ALA A 38 0.15 -11.42 -24.56
CA ALA A 38 1.45 -11.99 -24.84
C ALA A 38 1.97 -11.56 -26.23
N VAL A 39 3.27 -11.24 -26.31
CA VAL A 39 4.00 -11.03 -27.56
C VAL A 39 5.12 -12.06 -27.62
N LEU A 40 5.08 -12.95 -28.62
CA LEU A 40 5.98 -14.08 -28.78
C LEU A 40 6.76 -13.89 -30.08
N ILE A 41 8.06 -13.63 -29.97
CA ILE A 41 8.94 -13.30 -31.08
C ILE A 41 9.89 -14.46 -31.32
N GLY A 42 9.93 -14.99 -32.54
CA GLY A 42 10.83 -16.07 -32.92
C GLY A 42 11.55 -15.78 -34.22
N VAL A 43 12.89 -15.69 -34.16
CA VAL A 43 13.75 -15.27 -35.28
C VAL A 43 14.59 -16.44 -35.77
N ASP A 44 14.13 -17.08 -36.85
CA ASP A 44 14.82 -18.22 -37.46
C ASP A 44 15.88 -17.80 -38.49
N SER A 45 15.65 -16.70 -39.21
CA SER A 45 16.46 -16.33 -40.37
C SER A 45 17.10 -14.95 -40.24
N TYR A 46 18.33 -14.81 -40.71
CA TYR A 46 19.14 -13.61 -40.56
C TYR A 46 19.70 -13.11 -41.89
N THR A 47 19.78 -11.78 -42.03
CA THR A 47 20.39 -11.15 -43.21
C THR A 47 21.90 -11.07 -43.14
N ASP A 48 22.48 -11.14 -41.92
CA ASP A 48 23.91 -11.21 -41.71
C ASP A 48 24.40 -12.66 -41.92
N PRO A 49 25.25 -12.94 -42.92
CA PRO A 49 25.75 -14.29 -43.19
C PRO A 49 26.63 -14.86 -42.06
N ALA A 50 27.06 -14.04 -41.09
CA ALA A 50 27.76 -14.50 -39.89
C ALA A 50 26.83 -15.18 -38.87
N LEU A 51 25.51 -15.07 -39.04
CA LEU A 51 24.50 -15.68 -38.18
C LEU A 51 23.86 -16.87 -38.90
N PRO A 52 24.07 -18.11 -38.44
CA PRO A 52 23.40 -19.26 -39.03
C PRO A 52 21.90 -19.23 -38.72
N ASP A 53 21.08 -19.71 -39.64
CA ASP A 53 19.64 -19.83 -39.39
C ASP A 53 19.36 -20.86 -38.26
N LEU A 54 18.38 -20.52 -37.43
CA LEU A 54 17.86 -21.37 -36.36
C LEU A 54 16.68 -22.21 -36.89
N ARG A 55 16.44 -23.36 -36.27
CA ARG A 55 15.45 -24.34 -36.77
C ARG A 55 14.10 -24.20 -36.11
N PHE A 56 14.07 -23.75 -34.87
CA PHE A 56 12.93 -23.88 -33.99
C PHE A 56 12.54 -22.56 -33.31
N ALA A 57 13.30 -21.47 -33.37
CA ALA A 57 12.93 -20.22 -32.69
C ALA A 57 11.52 -19.70 -33.07
N ALA A 58 11.12 -19.73 -34.35
CA ALA A 58 9.76 -19.39 -34.75
C ALA A 58 8.74 -20.46 -34.37
N LYS A 59 9.14 -21.74 -34.34
CA LYS A 59 8.28 -22.84 -33.87
C LYS A 59 7.99 -22.70 -32.38
N ASP A 60 9.01 -22.39 -31.59
CA ASP A 60 8.94 -22.13 -30.16
C ASP A 60 7.95 -21.01 -29.84
N ALA A 61 8.08 -19.86 -30.52
CA ALA A 61 7.13 -18.75 -30.38
C ALA A 61 5.69 -19.15 -30.73
N ARG A 62 5.50 -19.95 -31.79
CA ARG A 62 4.17 -20.45 -32.16
C ARG A 62 3.61 -21.46 -31.15
N ASP A 63 4.43 -22.38 -30.68
CA ASP A 63 3.98 -23.44 -29.77
C ASP A 63 3.64 -22.85 -28.40
N LEU A 64 4.51 -22.00 -27.83
CA LEU A 64 4.21 -21.30 -26.59
C LEU A 64 2.99 -20.38 -26.73
N GLY A 65 2.87 -19.67 -27.86
CA GLY A 65 1.69 -18.86 -28.15
C GLY A 65 0.38 -19.66 -28.14
N ARG A 66 0.37 -20.88 -28.72
CA ARG A 66 -0.81 -21.76 -28.67
C ARG A 66 -1.17 -22.15 -27.25
N VAL A 67 -0.18 -22.45 -26.42
CA VAL A 67 -0.39 -22.82 -25.01
C VAL A 67 -0.96 -21.66 -24.21
N LEU A 68 -0.34 -20.48 -24.31
CA LEU A 68 -0.81 -19.29 -23.60
C LEU A 68 -2.23 -18.89 -24.03
N GLN A 69 -2.57 -19.04 -25.31
CA GLN A 69 -3.91 -18.73 -25.81
C GLN A 69 -4.97 -19.77 -25.40
N SER A 70 -4.57 -21.03 -25.19
CA SER A 70 -5.52 -22.10 -24.88
C SER A 70 -6.19 -21.90 -23.51
N GLN A 71 -7.46 -22.27 -23.41
CA GLN A 71 -8.25 -22.14 -22.17
C GLN A 71 -7.77 -23.06 -21.05
N GLU A 72 -7.24 -24.23 -21.40
CA GLU A 72 -6.65 -25.18 -20.46
C GLU A 72 -5.21 -24.80 -20.07
N GLY A 73 -4.54 -24.01 -20.92
CA GLY A 73 -3.24 -23.42 -20.65
C GLY A 73 -3.38 -22.06 -19.97
N GLY A 74 -3.04 -20.99 -20.68
CA GLY A 74 -2.93 -19.65 -20.08
C GLY A 74 -4.12 -18.72 -20.19
N ALA A 75 -5.11 -19.05 -21.02
CA ALA A 75 -6.29 -18.23 -21.33
C ALA A 75 -5.95 -16.74 -21.60
N PHE A 76 -4.88 -16.49 -22.37
CA PHE A 76 -4.50 -15.13 -22.76
C PHE A 76 -5.48 -14.56 -23.79
N ASP A 77 -6.01 -13.37 -23.54
CA ASP A 77 -6.97 -12.67 -24.40
C ASP A 77 -6.37 -12.34 -25.77
N ARG A 78 -5.11 -11.89 -25.77
CA ARG A 78 -4.40 -11.46 -26.99
C ARG A 78 -3.02 -12.07 -27.04
N VAL A 79 -2.76 -12.85 -28.08
CA VAL A 79 -1.47 -13.51 -28.31
C VAL A 79 -0.95 -13.10 -29.69
N TYR A 80 0.12 -12.30 -29.70
CA TYR A 80 0.78 -11.83 -30.91
C TYR A 80 2.01 -12.69 -31.19
N VAL A 81 1.93 -13.55 -32.19
CA VAL A 81 3.09 -14.35 -32.64
C VAL A 81 3.78 -13.65 -33.80
N VAL A 82 5.01 -13.18 -33.56
CA VAL A 82 5.83 -12.41 -34.50
C VAL A 82 6.95 -13.30 -35.01
N THR A 83 6.80 -13.82 -36.23
CA THR A 83 7.77 -14.73 -36.85
C THR A 83 7.92 -14.46 -38.34
N GLY A 84 9.03 -14.89 -38.91
CA GLY A 84 9.33 -14.72 -40.33
C GLY A 84 10.00 -13.37 -40.65
N PRO A 85 10.83 -13.33 -41.71
CA PRO A 85 11.89 -12.32 -41.89
C PRO A 85 11.40 -10.87 -41.98
N GLU A 86 10.19 -10.63 -42.48
CA GLU A 86 9.62 -9.27 -42.59
C GLU A 86 9.12 -8.74 -41.23
N ALA A 87 8.53 -9.62 -40.42
CA ALA A 87 7.91 -9.29 -39.15
C ALA A 87 8.93 -9.23 -38.00
N THR A 88 10.11 -9.83 -38.18
CA THR A 88 11.16 -9.93 -37.17
C THR A 88 12.32 -8.95 -37.38
N SER A 89 12.14 -7.92 -38.20
CA SER A 89 13.08 -6.78 -38.23
C SER A 89 13.03 -5.99 -36.93
N ARG A 90 14.12 -5.28 -36.58
CA ARG A 90 14.23 -4.45 -35.39
C ARG A 90 13.03 -3.51 -35.24
N ALA A 91 12.70 -2.81 -36.32
CA ALA A 91 11.61 -1.85 -36.35
C ALA A 91 10.23 -2.52 -36.27
N ALA A 92 10.06 -3.71 -36.82
CA ALA A 92 8.79 -4.45 -36.74
C ALA A 92 8.54 -5.00 -35.33
N ILE A 93 9.59 -5.52 -34.68
CA ILE A 93 9.51 -5.98 -33.28
C ILE A 93 9.13 -4.84 -32.35
N GLN A 94 9.80 -3.68 -32.47
CA GLN A 94 9.48 -2.51 -31.65
C GLN A 94 8.01 -2.09 -31.83
N ARG A 95 7.55 -2.00 -33.08
CA ARG A 95 6.15 -1.69 -33.40
C ARG A 95 5.17 -2.72 -32.85
N ALA A 96 5.51 -4.01 -32.88
CA ALA A 96 4.66 -5.06 -32.34
C ALA A 96 4.51 -4.94 -30.81
N ILE A 97 5.61 -4.69 -30.09
CA ILE A 97 5.60 -4.45 -28.65
C ILE A 97 4.78 -3.19 -28.33
N ASP A 98 5.01 -2.10 -29.05
CA ASP A 98 4.29 -0.84 -28.82
C ASP A 98 2.79 -0.98 -29.09
N SER A 99 2.41 -1.70 -30.15
CA SER A 99 1.00 -1.91 -30.50
C SER A 99 0.29 -2.81 -29.48
N ALA A 100 0.96 -3.87 -29.01
CA ALA A 100 0.39 -4.81 -28.05
C ALA A 100 0.25 -4.21 -26.64
N THR A 101 1.00 -3.15 -26.34
CA THR A 101 1.04 -2.53 -25.00
C THR A 101 0.28 -1.20 -24.91
N ALA A 102 -0.23 -0.68 -26.03
CA ALA A 102 -0.81 0.66 -26.13
C ALA A 102 -2.07 0.88 -25.29
N ASP A 103 -2.85 -0.17 -25.06
CA ASP A 103 -4.13 -0.13 -24.34
C ASP A 103 -4.13 -0.94 -23.03
N LEU A 104 -2.96 -1.42 -22.61
CA LEU A 104 -2.83 -2.13 -21.34
C LEU A 104 -3.11 -1.19 -20.16
N GLN A 105 -3.79 -1.72 -19.16
CA GLN A 105 -4.13 -1.06 -17.91
C GLN A 105 -3.40 -1.70 -16.73
N ARG A 106 -3.46 -1.05 -15.58
CA ARG A 106 -2.74 -1.45 -14.37
C ARG A 106 -3.02 -2.89 -13.96
N ASP A 107 -4.25 -3.38 -14.07
CA ASP A 107 -4.62 -4.70 -13.55
C ASP A 107 -4.24 -5.86 -14.51
N ASP A 108 -3.69 -5.54 -15.68
CA ASP A 108 -3.38 -6.51 -16.74
C ASP A 108 -2.12 -7.36 -16.46
N THR A 109 -1.98 -8.42 -17.25
CA THR A 109 -0.77 -9.26 -17.35
C THR A 109 -0.14 -9.12 -18.72
N PHE A 110 1.16 -8.85 -18.77
CA PHE A 110 1.93 -8.79 -20.00
C PHE A 110 3.08 -9.80 -20.02
N VAL A 111 3.16 -10.61 -21.09
CA VAL A 111 4.27 -11.55 -21.33
C VAL A 111 4.98 -11.17 -22.63
N LEU A 112 6.28 -10.94 -22.57
CA LEU A 112 7.14 -10.78 -23.73
C LEU A 112 8.11 -11.96 -23.80
N TYR A 113 8.05 -12.74 -24.87
CA TYR A 113 8.95 -13.85 -25.14
C TYR A 113 9.77 -13.57 -26.40
N LEU A 114 11.07 -13.82 -26.35
CA LEU A 114 11.94 -13.77 -27.52
C LEU A 114 12.80 -15.02 -27.62
N SER A 115 12.81 -15.63 -28.80
CA SER A 115 13.72 -16.72 -29.17
C SER A 115 14.50 -16.35 -30.42
N GLY A 116 15.82 -16.57 -30.38
CA GLY A 116 16.72 -16.18 -31.47
C GLY A 116 18.17 -16.04 -31.03
N HIS A 117 19.00 -15.50 -31.93
CA HIS A 117 20.40 -15.21 -31.63
C HIS A 117 20.54 -14.06 -30.65
N GLY A 118 21.46 -14.23 -29.71
CA GLY A 118 21.95 -13.17 -28.87
C GLY A 118 23.45 -12.95 -29.09
N THR A 119 23.92 -11.77 -28.71
CA THR A 119 25.35 -11.47 -28.68
C THR A 119 25.69 -10.55 -27.51
N LEU A 120 26.98 -10.47 -27.23
CA LEU A 120 27.56 -9.68 -26.17
C LEU A 120 28.55 -8.70 -26.78
N THR A 121 28.50 -7.45 -26.32
CA THR A 121 29.49 -6.42 -26.64
C THR A 121 30.14 -5.94 -25.36
N VAL A 122 31.44 -5.71 -25.37
CA VAL A 122 32.16 -5.10 -24.26
C VAL A 122 32.50 -3.67 -24.63
N ASP A 123 32.01 -2.71 -23.85
CA ASP A 123 32.37 -1.29 -23.98
C ASP A 123 33.29 -0.89 -22.82
N PRO A 124 34.45 -0.26 -23.06
CA PRO A 124 35.39 0.13 -22.00
C PRO A 124 34.82 1.11 -20.96
N ALA A 125 33.82 1.91 -21.32
CA ALA A 125 33.21 2.92 -20.46
C ALA A 125 31.87 2.47 -19.86
N GLN A 126 31.15 1.57 -20.54
CA GLN A 126 29.79 1.14 -20.18
C GLN A 126 29.70 -0.33 -19.75
N GLY A 127 30.81 -1.07 -19.82
CA GLY A 127 30.88 -2.48 -19.45
C GLY A 127 30.25 -3.41 -20.49
N THR A 128 29.91 -4.61 -20.02
CA THR A 128 29.30 -5.67 -20.83
C THR A 128 27.83 -5.37 -21.13
N ARG A 129 27.41 -5.50 -22.39
CA ARG A 129 26.00 -5.38 -22.81
C ARG A 129 25.57 -6.59 -23.62
N LEU A 130 24.34 -7.03 -23.36
CA LEU A 130 23.69 -8.13 -24.07
C LEU A 130 22.68 -7.59 -25.10
N TRP A 131 22.59 -8.28 -26.22
CA TRP A 131 21.75 -7.91 -27.35
C TRP A 131 20.99 -9.12 -27.88
N PHE A 132 19.71 -8.92 -28.16
CA PHE A 132 18.92 -9.78 -29.02
C PHE A 132 19.07 -9.32 -30.47
N LEU A 133 19.26 -10.27 -31.39
CA LEU A 133 19.45 -9.99 -32.81
C LEU A 133 18.15 -10.23 -33.58
N PRO A 134 17.55 -9.19 -34.17
CA PRO A 134 16.45 -9.34 -35.12
C PRO A 134 16.96 -9.89 -36.46
N THR A 135 16.07 -10.15 -37.43
CA THR A 135 16.45 -10.63 -38.77
C THR A 135 17.41 -9.70 -39.50
N ASP A 136 17.27 -8.38 -39.30
CA ASP A 136 18.17 -7.33 -39.83
C ASP A 136 19.34 -7.00 -38.87
N GLY A 137 19.49 -7.78 -37.79
CA GLY A 137 20.59 -7.71 -36.85
C GLY A 137 21.91 -8.14 -37.48
N ARG A 138 22.98 -7.41 -37.14
CA ARG A 138 24.35 -7.69 -37.59
C ARG A 138 25.23 -8.02 -36.40
N LEU A 139 25.90 -9.16 -36.43
CA LEU A 139 26.75 -9.63 -35.34
C LEU A 139 27.88 -8.63 -35.03
N GLY A 140 28.45 -8.01 -36.08
CA GLY A 140 29.50 -7.01 -35.96
C GLY A 140 29.03 -5.58 -35.64
N ASP A 141 27.72 -5.30 -35.63
CA ASP A 141 27.15 -3.97 -35.40
C ASP A 141 25.87 -4.06 -34.53
N ALA A 142 25.90 -4.94 -33.53
CA ALA A 142 24.80 -5.15 -32.59
C ALA A 142 24.33 -3.85 -31.91
N PRO A 143 25.19 -2.89 -31.54
CA PRO A 143 24.73 -1.63 -30.93
C PRO A 143 23.78 -0.80 -31.80
N ARG A 144 23.87 -0.91 -33.13
CA ARG A 144 23.00 -0.18 -34.06
C ARG A 144 21.84 -1.02 -34.60
N THR A 145 22.03 -2.33 -34.70
CA THR A 145 21.10 -3.24 -35.41
C THR A 145 20.37 -4.21 -34.48
N GLY A 146 20.88 -4.45 -33.28
CA GLY A 146 20.25 -5.27 -32.26
C GLY A 146 19.26 -4.51 -31.37
N LEU A 147 18.57 -5.27 -30.52
CA LEU A 147 17.80 -4.77 -29.38
C LEU A 147 18.59 -5.11 -28.12
N SER A 148 19.03 -4.11 -27.35
CA SER A 148 19.72 -4.43 -26.10
C SER A 148 18.73 -5.12 -25.16
N VAL A 149 19.20 -6.12 -24.41
CA VAL A 149 18.41 -6.74 -23.34
C VAL A 149 17.99 -5.69 -22.32
N GLU A 150 18.84 -4.69 -22.07
CA GLU A 150 18.49 -3.50 -21.29
C GLU A 150 17.26 -2.76 -21.84
N TRP A 151 17.22 -2.51 -23.15
CA TRP A 151 16.08 -1.83 -23.76
C TRP A 151 14.80 -2.68 -23.64
N LEU A 152 14.91 -4.00 -23.81
CA LEU A 152 13.79 -4.93 -23.64
C LEU A 152 13.27 -4.92 -22.19
N GLU A 153 14.17 -5.02 -21.21
CA GLU A 153 13.86 -4.91 -19.77
C GLU A 153 13.19 -3.57 -19.47
N THR A 154 13.76 -2.46 -19.92
CA THR A 154 13.16 -1.12 -19.77
C THR A 154 11.79 -1.03 -20.40
N ARG A 155 11.61 -1.57 -21.62
CA ARG A 155 10.32 -1.50 -22.31
C ARG A 155 9.25 -2.28 -21.56
N VAL A 156 9.56 -3.48 -21.07
CA VAL A 156 8.66 -4.26 -20.21
C VAL A 156 8.37 -3.51 -18.90
N ASN A 157 9.36 -2.86 -18.30
CA ASN A 157 9.21 -2.04 -17.09
C ASN A 157 8.36 -0.76 -17.28
N GLU A 158 8.17 -0.32 -18.52
CA GLU A 158 7.36 0.86 -18.84
C GLU A 158 5.90 0.53 -19.17
N VAL A 159 5.56 -0.75 -19.36
CA VAL A 159 4.17 -1.18 -19.57
C VAL A 159 3.32 -0.84 -18.34
N GLU A 160 2.03 -0.53 -18.53
CA GLU A 160 1.14 -0.15 -17.43
C GLU A 160 0.73 -1.35 -16.56
N ALA A 161 0.54 -2.53 -17.16
CA ALA A 161 0.23 -3.81 -16.51
C ALA A 161 1.02 -4.04 -15.22
N ARG A 162 0.40 -4.45 -14.11
CA ARG A 162 1.11 -4.67 -12.83
C ARG A 162 1.85 -6.00 -12.78
N ARG A 163 1.48 -6.96 -13.65
CA ARG A 163 2.11 -8.29 -13.80
C ARG A 163 2.86 -8.36 -15.12
N ARG A 164 4.18 -8.56 -15.05
CA ARG A 164 5.05 -8.50 -16.23
C ARG A 164 6.01 -9.68 -16.26
N VAL A 165 6.13 -10.32 -17.41
CA VAL A 165 7.08 -11.40 -17.63
C VAL A 165 7.90 -11.13 -18.88
N LEU A 166 9.22 -11.14 -18.75
CA LEU A 166 10.16 -11.19 -19.86
C LEU A 166 10.78 -12.58 -19.92
N ILE A 167 10.73 -13.24 -21.07
CA ILE A 167 11.34 -14.56 -21.30
C ILE A 167 12.29 -14.44 -22.48
N LEU A 168 13.58 -14.70 -22.25
CA LEU A 168 14.64 -14.64 -23.25
C LEU A 168 15.25 -16.02 -23.47
N ASP A 169 14.87 -16.66 -24.58
CA ASP A 169 15.47 -17.91 -25.07
C ASP A 169 16.55 -17.63 -26.12
N THR A 170 17.67 -17.07 -25.66
CA THR A 170 18.72 -16.56 -26.53
C THR A 170 20.10 -16.94 -26.02
N CYS A 171 21.00 -17.34 -26.93
CA CYS A 171 22.42 -17.51 -26.63
C CYS A 171 23.08 -16.17 -26.29
N HIS A 172 23.56 -15.98 -25.07
CA HIS A 172 24.26 -14.74 -24.67
C HIS A 172 25.78 -14.79 -24.91
N ASN A 173 26.26 -15.79 -25.66
CA ASN A 173 27.67 -16.16 -25.72
C ASN A 173 28.48 -15.53 -26.84
N GLY A 174 27.84 -14.84 -27.79
CA GLY A 174 28.54 -14.35 -28.99
C GLY A 174 29.22 -15.50 -29.73
N ARG A 175 28.47 -16.18 -30.61
CA ARG A 175 28.84 -17.34 -31.46
C ARG A 175 28.55 -18.72 -30.85
N ASP A 176 28.00 -19.57 -31.71
CA ASP A 176 27.89 -21.01 -31.52
C ASP A 176 29.26 -21.62 -31.21
N LYS A 177 29.41 -22.21 -30.03
CA LYS A 177 30.65 -22.93 -29.64
C LYS A 177 30.93 -24.16 -30.52
N SER A 178 29.96 -24.60 -31.32
CA SER A 178 30.05 -25.76 -32.19
C SER A 178 30.88 -25.54 -33.47
N SER A 179 31.29 -24.30 -33.78
CA SER A 179 32.15 -24.00 -34.94
C SER A 179 33.45 -23.27 -34.60
N LEU A 180 33.77 -23.11 -33.31
CA LEU A 180 34.95 -22.35 -32.88
C LEU A 180 36.15 -23.27 -32.72
N ASP A 181 37.30 -22.83 -33.25
CA ASP A 181 38.56 -23.47 -32.91
C ASP A 181 38.84 -23.34 -31.39
N PRO A 182 39.46 -24.34 -30.75
CA PRO A 182 39.79 -24.33 -29.32
C PRO A 182 40.53 -23.07 -28.82
N ALA A 183 41.34 -22.44 -29.65
CA ALA A 183 42.04 -21.19 -29.30
C ALA A 183 41.06 -20.00 -29.21
N THR A 184 40.08 -19.92 -30.12
CA THR A 184 39.03 -18.89 -30.10
C THR A 184 38.08 -19.06 -28.92
N ALA A 185 37.74 -20.30 -28.55
CA ALA A 185 36.95 -20.59 -27.36
C ALA A 185 37.68 -20.16 -26.06
N SER A 186 38.99 -20.41 -25.99
CA SER A 186 39.84 -20.01 -24.86
C SER A 186 40.03 -18.48 -24.79
N LEU A 187 40.11 -17.80 -25.94
CA LEU A 187 40.16 -16.34 -26.02
C LEU A 187 38.86 -15.69 -25.54
N LEU A 188 37.69 -16.21 -25.95
CA LEU A 188 36.39 -15.75 -25.45
C LEU A 188 36.23 -15.99 -23.95
N GLU A 189 36.81 -17.08 -23.43
CA GLU A 189 36.93 -17.32 -21.99
C GLU A 189 37.78 -16.28 -21.27
N SER A 190 38.89 -15.85 -21.89
CA SER A 190 39.76 -14.79 -21.36
C SER A 190 39.20 -13.37 -21.52
N MET A 191 38.19 -13.19 -22.38
CA MET A 191 37.47 -11.93 -22.62
C MET A 191 36.15 -11.84 -21.82
N ARG A 192 35.90 -12.77 -20.89
CA ARG A 192 34.78 -12.70 -19.95
C ARG A 192 34.94 -11.43 -19.10
N GLY A 193 34.24 -10.37 -19.49
CA GLY A 193 33.98 -9.22 -18.61
C GLY A 193 33.14 -9.64 -17.42
N GLU A 194 32.96 -8.76 -16.44
CA GLU A 194 31.97 -9.02 -15.39
C GLU A 194 30.57 -9.12 -16.02
N PRO A 195 29.71 -10.02 -15.49
CA PRO A 195 28.29 -9.98 -15.80
C PRO A 195 27.75 -8.56 -15.56
N PRO A 196 26.82 -8.06 -16.39
CA PRO A 196 26.18 -6.78 -16.11
C PRO A 196 25.56 -6.81 -14.71
N ALA A 197 25.70 -5.70 -13.98
CA ALA A 197 25.15 -5.59 -12.63
C ALA A 197 23.63 -5.85 -12.64
N PRO A 198 23.09 -6.57 -11.64
CA PRO A 198 21.65 -6.75 -11.50
C PRO A 198 21.00 -5.37 -11.38
N ARG A 199 20.03 -5.08 -12.25
CA ARG A 199 19.35 -3.78 -12.28
C ARG A 199 18.11 -3.83 -11.41
N SER A 200 17.82 -2.71 -10.74
CA SER A 200 16.65 -2.59 -9.89
C SER A 200 15.37 -2.80 -10.70
N LEU A 201 14.51 -3.67 -10.16
CA LEU A 201 13.13 -3.80 -10.60
C LEU A 201 12.40 -2.51 -10.20
N ARG A 202 11.55 -1.96 -11.06
CA ARG A 202 10.99 -0.60 -10.90
C ARG A 202 10.05 -0.53 -9.70
N GLU A 203 10.27 0.34 -8.71
CA GLU A 203 9.46 0.43 -7.46
C GLU A 203 7.93 0.35 -7.66
N VAL A 204 7.41 0.81 -8.80
CA VAL A 204 5.97 0.95 -9.10
C VAL A 204 5.28 -0.35 -9.56
N SER A 205 5.97 -1.35 -10.12
CA SER A 205 5.31 -2.62 -10.49
C SER A 205 5.13 -3.51 -9.25
N GLU A 206 3.98 -4.16 -9.11
CA GLU A 206 3.72 -5.04 -7.96
C GLU A 206 4.36 -6.43 -8.17
N SER A 207 4.29 -6.98 -9.39
CA SER A 207 4.91 -8.29 -9.69
C SER A 207 5.61 -8.34 -11.06
N GLU A 208 6.86 -8.78 -11.07
CA GLU A 208 7.71 -8.87 -12.27
C GLU A 208 8.59 -10.12 -12.23
N ALA A 209 8.71 -10.80 -13.37
CA ALA A 209 9.60 -11.93 -13.57
C ALA A 209 10.42 -11.79 -14.85
N ARG A 210 11.71 -12.11 -14.79
CA ARG A 210 12.60 -12.17 -15.94
C ARG A 210 13.23 -13.54 -16.01
N LEU A 211 12.92 -14.30 -17.05
CA LEU A 211 13.40 -15.66 -17.27
C LEU A 211 14.38 -15.66 -18.42
N TYR A 212 15.52 -16.32 -18.24
CA TYR A 212 16.53 -16.48 -19.28
C TYR A 212 16.84 -17.96 -19.43
N ALA A 213 16.78 -18.46 -20.67
CA ALA A 213 17.00 -19.88 -20.96
C ALA A 213 18.41 -20.38 -20.62
N ALA A 214 19.36 -19.47 -20.43
CA ALA A 214 20.71 -19.78 -20.00
C ALA A 214 21.28 -18.64 -19.15
N GLN A 215 22.13 -18.98 -18.18
CA GLN A 215 22.95 -18.02 -17.45
C GLN A 215 24.03 -17.41 -18.35
N TYR A 216 24.66 -16.33 -17.86
CA TYR A 216 25.74 -15.67 -18.58
C TYR A 216 26.82 -16.66 -19.02
N TYR A 217 27.30 -16.53 -20.25
CA TYR A 217 28.37 -17.35 -20.83
C TYR A 217 28.00 -18.83 -21.09
N GLN A 218 26.71 -19.19 -21.01
CA GLN A 218 26.17 -20.49 -21.43
C GLN A 218 25.25 -20.41 -22.67
N PRO A 219 25.28 -21.45 -23.53
CA PRO A 219 24.42 -21.48 -24.72
C PRO A 219 22.96 -21.78 -24.34
N ALA A 220 22.04 -21.21 -25.10
CA ALA A 220 20.66 -21.69 -25.19
C ALA A 220 20.56 -22.62 -26.40
N MET A 221 20.21 -23.89 -26.19
CA MET A 221 20.37 -24.94 -27.20
C MET A 221 19.05 -25.28 -27.88
N GLU A 222 19.11 -25.59 -29.18
CA GLU A 222 18.05 -26.26 -29.93
C GLU A 222 18.28 -27.77 -29.97
N ASP A 223 17.24 -28.57 -29.74
CA ASP A 223 17.32 -30.03 -29.85
C ASP A 223 16.37 -30.59 -30.92
N LYS A 224 16.91 -31.48 -31.78
CA LYS A 224 16.15 -32.04 -32.91
C LYS A 224 15.10 -33.06 -32.49
N ASN A 225 15.29 -33.74 -31.36
CA ASN A 225 14.34 -34.73 -30.85
C ASN A 225 13.20 -34.04 -30.09
N LEU A 226 13.53 -32.99 -29.32
CA LEU A 226 12.52 -32.13 -28.68
C LEU A 226 11.77 -31.27 -29.70
N GLN A 227 12.39 -30.99 -30.85
CA GLN A 227 11.88 -30.10 -31.91
C GLN A 227 11.59 -28.67 -31.43
N ASN A 228 12.35 -28.20 -30.45
CA ASN A 228 12.20 -26.90 -29.81
C ASN A 228 13.56 -26.47 -29.23
N GLY A 229 13.69 -25.21 -28.83
CA GLY A 229 14.68 -24.80 -27.83
C GLY A 229 14.51 -25.63 -26.55
N VAL A 230 15.59 -26.12 -25.96
CA VAL A 230 15.51 -27.06 -24.81
C VAL A 230 14.74 -26.45 -23.64
N TYR A 231 15.02 -25.19 -23.31
CA TYR A 231 14.30 -24.49 -22.25
C TYR A 231 12.83 -24.28 -22.61
N THR A 232 12.55 -23.77 -23.81
CA THR A 232 11.18 -23.52 -24.26
C THR A 232 10.35 -24.80 -24.30
N HIS A 233 10.93 -25.94 -24.69
CA HIS A 233 10.26 -27.23 -24.63
C HIS A 233 9.74 -27.54 -23.22
N PHE A 234 10.62 -27.46 -22.22
CA PHE A 234 10.23 -27.79 -20.84
C PHE A 234 9.35 -26.73 -20.20
N LEU A 235 9.45 -25.47 -20.64
CA LEU A 235 8.51 -24.42 -20.25
C LEU A 235 7.11 -24.72 -20.80
N ILE A 236 7.00 -25.07 -22.08
CA ILE A 236 5.73 -25.50 -22.70
C ILE A 236 5.18 -26.74 -21.99
N GLU A 237 6.04 -27.70 -21.66
CA GLU A 237 5.65 -28.88 -20.89
C GLU A 237 5.07 -28.48 -19.53
N ALA A 238 5.73 -27.59 -18.77
CA ALA A 238 5.24 -27.10 -17.48
C ALA A 238 3.82 -26.53 -17.57
N LEU A 239 3.53 -25.80 -18.65
CA LEU A 239 2.25 -25.11 -18.86
C LEU A 239 1.13 -26.00 -19.46
N THR A 240 1.42 -27.25 -19.85
CA THR A 240 0.44 -28.12 -20.53
C THR A 240 0.36 -29.53 -19.94
N LEU A 241 1.38 -30.34 -20.19
CA LEU A 241 1.45 -31.75 -19.82
C LEU A 241 1.96 -31.95 -18.38
N GLY A 242 2.74 -30.98 -17.93
CA GLY A 242 3.40 -30.90 -16.65
C GLY A 242 2.64 -30.08 -15.65
N ALA A 243 1.49 -29.45 -15.98
CA ALA A 243 0.81 -28.55 -15.04
C ALA A 243 0.62 -29.20 -13.67
N GLY A 244 0.09 -30.43 -13.58
CA GLY A 244 -0.02 -31.12 -12.27
C GLY A 244 1.29 -31.59 -11.62
N LYS A 245 2.45 -31.50 -12.30
CA LYS A 245 3.80 -31.76 -11.77
C LYS A 245 4.61 -30.46 -11.55
N ALA A 246 4.23 -29.38 -12.21
CA ALA A 246 4.80 -28.05 -12.13
C ALA A 246 4.10 -27.24 -11.05
N ASP A 247 2.80 -27.44 -10.86
CA ASP A 247 1.97 -27.04 -9.73
C ASP A 247 2.50 -27.74 -8.45
N LEU A 248 3.38 -27.04 -7.73
CA LEU A 248 4.09 -27.55 -6.57
C LEU A 248 3.21 -27.45 -5.32
N ASP A 249 2.36 -26.43 -5.23
CA ASP A 249 1.50 -26.19 -4.07
C ASP A 249 0.09 -26.82 -4.18
N ARG A 250 -0.26 -27.30 -5.37
CA ARG A 250 -1.50 -28.01 -5.72
C ARG A 250 -2.73 -27.13 -5.68
N ASP A 251 -2.59 -25.85 -6.01
CA ASP A 251 -3.70 -24.91 -6.13
C ASP A 251 -4.46 -25.04 -7.47
N GLY A 252 -3.92 -25.81 -8.42
CA GLY A 252 -4.49 -26.02 -9.75
C GLY A 252 -4.12 -24.94 -10.77
N LEU A 253 -3.16 -24.08 -10.44
CA LEU A 253 -2.53 -23.08 -11.29
C LEU A 253 -1.06 -23.44 -11.50
N VAL A 254 -0.42 -22.74 -12.44
CA VAL A 254 1.04 -22.77 -12.56
C VAL A 254 1.52 -21.34 -12.63
N ASP A 255 2.23 -20.90 -11.59
CA ASP A 255 2.85 -19.59 -11.55
C ASP A 255 4.18 -19.53 -12.33
N VAL A 256 4.67 -18.33 -12.59
CA VAL A 256 5.91 -18.09 -13.37
C VAL A 256 7.15 -18.72 -12.73
N THR A 257 7.21 -18.77 -11.40
CA THR A 257 8.27 -19.40 -10.61
C THR A 257 8.22 -20.90 -10.78
N GLU A 258 7.05 -21.50 -10.59
CA GLU A 258 6.82 -22.94 -10.79
C GLU A 258 7.16 -23.39 -12.21
N ALA A 259 6.67 -22.65 -13.21
CA ALA A 259 6.98 -22.89 -14.61
C ALA A 259 8.49 -22.84 -14.88
N HIS A 260 9.18 -21.85 -14.31
CA HIS A 260 10.63 -21.73 -14.44
C HIS A 260 11.37 -22.84 -13.72
N GLU A 261 11.01 -23.20 -12.50
CA GLU A 261 11.67 -24.27 -11.73
C GLU A 261 11.56 -25.61 -12.45
N TYR A 262 10.36 -25.93 -12.95
CA TYR A 262 10.13 -27.13 -13.75
C TYR A 262 11.00 -27.16 -15.01
N ALA A 263 11.04 -26.04 -15.74
CA ALA A 263 11.79 -25.91 -16.97
C ALA A 263 13.31 -25.94 -16.72
N ARG A 264 13.78 -25.26 -15.67
CA ARG A 264 15.18 -25.19 -15.26
C ARG A 264 15.72 -26.56 -14.94
N ASP A 265 15.07 -27.30 -14.06
CA ASP A 265 15.58 -28.57 -13.56
C ASP A 265 15.67 -29.62 -14.68
N ARG A 266 14.68 -29.65 -15.57
CA ARG A 266 14.70 -30.51 -16.76
C ARG A 266 15.73 -30.08 -17.79
N THR A 267 15.91 -28.77 -18.01
CA THR A 267 16.95 -28.26 -18.92
C THR A 267 18.33 -28.64 -18.43
N ILE A 268 18.62 -28.46 -17.14
CA ILE A 268 19.90 -28.86 -16.53
C ILE A 268 20.11 -30.36 -16.68
N HIS A 269 19.09 -31.17 -16.38
CA HIS A 269 19.18 -32.62 -16.47
C HIS A 269 19.40 -33.10 -17.91
N PHE A 270 18.61 -32.59 -18.86
CA PHE A 270 18.66 -32.96 -20.28
C PHE A 270 20.00 -32.58 -20.92
N THR A 271 20.53 -31.40 -20.59
CA THR A 271 21.80 -30.90 -21.15
C THR A 271 23.03 -31.33 -20.36
N GLY A 272 22.88 -32.11 -19.29
CA GLY A 272 23.99 -32.48 -18.41
C GLY A 272 24.69 -31.26 -17.77
N GLY A 273 23.95 -30.18 -17.51
CA GLY A 273 24.45 -28.93 -16.94
C GLY A 273 25.12 -27.96 -17.93
N MET A 274 25.10 -28.26 -19.24
CA MET A 274 25.63 -27.34 -20.27
C MET A 274 24.79 -26.07 -20.41
N GLN A 275 23.48 -26.17 -20.17
CA GLN A 275 22.54 -25.05 -20.15
C GLN A 275 21.87 -24.99 -18.77
N VAL A 276 22.07 -23.88 -18.08
CA VAL A 276 21.50 -23.60 -16.75
C VAL A 276 20.64 -22.35 -16.87
N PRO A 277 19.30 -22.49 -16.95
CA PRO A 277 18.40 -21.35 -16.96
C PRO A 277 18.50 -20.53 -15.67
N ARG A 278 18.20 -19.24 -15.77
CA ARG A 278 18.19 -18.31 -14.62
C ARG A 278 16.91 -17.49 -14.61
N ALA A 279 16.55 -16.97 -13.44
CA ALA A 279 15.43 -16.06 -13.28
C ALA A 279 15.72 -14.97 -12.25
N GLU A 280 15.04 -13.83 -12.42
CA GLU A 280 14.98 -12.72 -11.46
C GLU A 280 13.51 -12.42 -11.20
N TYR A 281 13.14 -12.28 -9.92
CA TYR A 281 11.76 -12.06 -9.50
C TYR A 281 11.64 -10.87 -8.55
N ARG A 282 10.51 -10.17 -8.64
CA ARG A 282 9.96 -9.38 -7.54
C ARG A 282 8.47 -9.59 -7.52
N ILE A 283 7.97 -10.14 -6.43
CA ILE A 283 6.56 -10.41 -6.19
C ILE A 283 6.19 -9.68 -4.91
N VAL A 284 5.15 -8.85 -4.94
CA VAL A 284 4.67 -8.08 -3.78
C VAL A 284 3.33 -8.67 -3.31
N GLY A 285 3.23 -8.96 -2.01
CA GLY A 285 2.00 -9.49 -1.42
C GLY A 285 1.68 -10.90 -1.91
N ARG A 286 0.40 -11.16 -2.23
CA ARG A 286 -0.10 -12.43 -2.79
C ARG A 286 -0.28 -12.38 -4.31
N GLU A 287 0.33 -11.40 -4.97
CA GLU A 287 0.13 -11.13 -6.39
C GLU A 287 1.06 -12.03 -7.25
N GLU A 288 0.77 -13.33 -7.27
CA GLU A 288 1.49 -14.29 -8.12
C GLU A 288 1.19 -14.05 -9.61
N ILE A 289 2.13 -14.44 -10.48
CA ILE A 289 1.96 -14.31 -11.94
C ILE A 289 1.64 -15.68 -12.52
N TYR A 290 0.35 -16.02 -12.54
CA TYR A 290 -0.12 -17.28 -13.11
C TYR A 290 0.02 -17.30 -14.63
N LEU A 291 0.75 -18.28 -15.16
CA LEU A 291 0.93 -18.49 -16.60
C LEU A 291 -0.02 -19.54 -17.17
N ALA A 292 -0.45 -20.51 -16.36
CA ALA A 292 -1.42 -21.53 -16.74
C ALA A 292 -2.43 -21.83 -15.63
N GLY A 293 -3.53 -22.50 -16.01
CA GLY A 293 -4.65 -22.86 -15.14
C GLY A 293 -5.94 -22.15 -15.53
N SER A 294 -7.08 -22.69 -15.07
CA SER A 294 -8.40 -22.19 -15.49
C SER A 294 -8.69 -20.78 -14.98
N ASP A 295 -9.43 -19.99 -15.76
CA ASP A 295 -9.83 -18.64 -15.36
C ASP A 295 -10.60 -18.65 -14.03
N ALA A 296 -11.45 -19.65 -13.79
CA ALA A 296 -12.20 -19.77 -12.55
C ALA A 296 -11.30 -19.98 -11.33
N THR A 297 -10.28 -20.84 -11.45
CA THR A 297 -9.28 -21.06 -10.39
C THR A 297 -8.46 -19.80 -10.16
N ARG A 298 -8.04 -19.14 -11.24
CA ARG A 298 -7.21 -17.93 -11.18
C ARG A 298 -7.95 -16.77 -10.52
N SER A 299 -9.18 -16.49 -10.94
CA SER A 299 -10.02 -15.47 -10.31
C SER A 299 -10.24 -15.76 -8.82
N ALA A 300 -10.35 -17.03 -8.42
CA ALA A 300 -10.48 -17.40 -7.02
C ALA A 300 -9.20 -17.14 -6.21
N ALA A 301 -8.02 -17.42 -6.80
CA ALA A 301 -6.72 -17.17 -6.19
C ALA A 301 -6.41 -15.68 -6.05
N GLU A 302 -6.82 -14.88 -7.05
CA GLU A 302 -6.63 -13.44 -7.12
C GLU A 302 -7.57 -12.62 -6.20
N ARG A 303 -8.44 -13.26 -5.41
CA ARG A 303 -9.33 -12.53 -4.48
C ARG A 303 -8.56 -11.72 -3.44
N ALA A 304 -9.03 -10.49 -3.23
CA ALA A 304 -8.63 -9.66 -2.12
C ALA A 304 -9.07 -10.28 -0.78
N LEU A 305 -8.33 -9.98 0.29
CA LEU A 305 -8.65 -10.38 1.64
C LEU A 305 -9.01 -9.15 2.47
N LEU A 306 -10.14 -9.21 3.17
CA LEU A 306 -10.46 -8.27 4.23
C LEU A 306 -10.07 -8.89 5.57
N ALA A 307 -9.29 -8.16 6.35
CA ALA A 307 -8.75 -8.62 7.62
C ALA A 307 -9.01 -7.59 8.72
N ALA A 308 -9.15 -8.07 9.95
CA ALA A 308 -9.13 -7.25 11.14
C ALA A 308 -8.51 -8.02 12.30
N THR A 309 -7.55 -7.40 12.97
CA THR A 309 -6.88 -7.98 14.13
C THR A 309 -7.39 -7.43 15.47
N ASP A 310 -8.15 -6.34 15.44
CA ASP A 310 -8.64 -5.70 16.65
C ASP A 310 -9.80 -6.47 17.27
N ALA A 311 -9.67 -6.85 18.54
CA ALA A 311 -10.67 -7.61 19.29
C ALA A 311 -12.04 -6.92 19.39
N VAL A 312 -12.09 -5.60 19.17
CA VAL A 312 -13.34 -4.82 19.14
C VAL A 312 -14.19 -5.16 17.92
N LEU A 313 -13.60 -5.64 16.83
CA LEU A 313 -14.32 -6.09 15.64
C LEU A 313 -14.67 -7.58 15.69
N ASN A 314 -14.43 -8.28 16.81
CA ASN A 314 -14.82 -9.68 16.94
C ASN A 314 -16.34 -9.86 16.78
N ASN A 315 -16.74 -10.90 16.06
CA ASN A 315 -18.12 -11.21 15.71
C ASN A 315 -18.84 -10.16 14.84
N THR A 316 -18.12 -9.14 14.34
CA THR A 316 -18.65 -8.19 13.37
C THR A 316 -18.91 -8.92 12.04
N ARG A 317 -20.14 -8.86 11.57
CA ARG A 317 -20.55 -9.40 10.27
C ARG A 317 -20.05 -8.47 9.16
N VAL A 318 -19.44 -9.06 8.14
CA VAL A 318 -18.94 -8.35 6.97
C VAL A 318 -19.90 -8.60 5.81
N LEU A 319 -20.52 -7.54 5.31
CA LEU A 319 -21.39 -7.58 4.15
C LEU A 319 -20.71 -6.88 2.98
N ILE A 320 -20.73 -7.53 1.82
CA ILE A 320 -20.21 -7.04 0.55
C ILE A 320 -21.35 -7.02 -0.44
N ASP A 321 -21.65 -5.85 -0.98
CA ASP A 321 -22.77 -5.61 -1.91
C ASP A 321 -24.10 -6.14 -1.36
N GLY A 322 -24.30 -5.95 -0.04
CA GLY A 322 -25.50 -6.39 0.68
C GLY A 322 -25.53 -7.88 1.05
N THR A 323 -24.54 -8.67 0.64
CA THR A 323 -24.46 -10.11 0.97
C THR A 323 -23.47 -10.36 2.10
N SER A 324 -23.89 -11.09 3.14
CA SER A 324 -22.98 -11.48 4.23
C SER A 324 -21.92 -12.47 3.72
N ARG A 325 -20.65 -12.12 3.91
CA ARG A 325 -19.49 -12.93 3.51
C ARG A 325 -18.82 -13.66 4.67
N GLY A 326 -19.28 -13.42 5.90
CA GLY A 326 -18.75 -14.03 7.11
C GLY A 326 -18.71 -13.04 8.28
N ALA A 327 -18.01 -13.43 9.35
CA ALA A 327 -17.78 -12.58 10.51
C ALA A 327 -16.31 -12.60 10.90
N LEU A 328 -15.85 -11.46 11.44
CA LEU A 328 -14.48 -11.29 11.94
C LEU A 328 -14.26 -12.07 13.24
N PRO A 329 -13.02 -12.51 13.52
CA PRO A 329 -11.75 -12.12 12.88
C PRO A 329 -11.33 -12.99 11.68
N SER A 330 -12.21 -13.86 11.17
CA SER A 330 -11.89 -14.67 9.99
C SER A 330 -11.55 -13.79 8.78
N LEU A 331 -10.57 -14.22 7.98
CA LEU A 331 -10.26 -13.59 6.70
C LEU A 331 -11.45 -13.75 5.75
N ILE A 332 -11.84 -12.64 5.13
CA ILE A 332 -12.97 -12.62 4.20
C ILE A 332 -12.43 -12.39 2.79
N ALA A 333 -12.61 -13.36 1.90
CA ALA A 333 -12.24 -13.23 0.50
C ALA A 333 -13.29 -12.43 -0.27
N VAL A 334 -12.83 -11.47 -1.08
CA VAL A 334 -13.65 -10.57 -1.89
C VAL A 334 -13.08 -10.51 -3.29
N GLU A 335 -13.95 -10.46 -4.29
CA GLU A 335 -13.50 -10.31 -5.68
C GLU A 335 -12.79 -8.96 -5.86
N PRO A 336 -11.81 -8.84 -6.78
CA PRO A 336 -11.24 -7.55 -7.14
C PRO A 336 -12.29 -6.62 -7.74
N GLY A 337 -12.18 -5.32 -7.45
CA GLY A 337 -13.08 -4.30 -8.00
C GLY A 337 -13.69 -3.39 -6.94
N ARG A 338 -14.75 -2.68 -7.34
CA ARG A 338 -15.46 -1.75 -6.46
C ARG A 338 -16.65 -2.45 -5.80
N HIS A 339 -16.65 -2.45 -4.48
CA HIS A 339 -17.67 -3.07 -3.65
C HIS A 339 -18.25 -2.07 -2.65
N GLN A 340 -19.51 -2.29 -2.25
CA GLN A 340 -20.09 -1.65 -1.08
C GLN A 340 -19.82 -2.51 0.14
N LEU A 341 -18.94 -2.03 1.03
CA LEU A 341 -18.64 -2.67 2.31
C LEU A 341 -19.58 -2.14 3.39
N VAL A 342 -20.17 -3.06 4.15
CA VAL A 342 -20.89 -2.77 5.40
C VAL A 342 -20.37 -3.68 6.51
N LEU A 343 -20.00 -3.09 7.64
CA LEU A 343 -19.64 -3.79 8.87
C LEU A 343 -20.79 -3.66 9.87
N GLU A 344 -21.34 -4.79 10.30
CA GLU A 344 -22.43 -4.85 11.28
C GLU A 344 -21.98 -5.52 12.57
N SER A 345 -22.34 -4.96 13.72
CA SER A 345 -22.14 -5.62 15.01
C SER A 345 -22.97 -6.91 15.12
N ASP A 346 -22.70 -7.67 16.18
CA ASP A 346 -23.52 -8.81 16.60
C ASP A 346 -24.99 -8.41 16.87
N SER A 347 -25.22 -7.20 17.37
CA SER A 347 -26.54 -6.60 17.62
C SER A 347 -27.24 -6.05 16.37
N GLY A 348 -26.57 -6.03 15.21
CA GLY A 348 -27.09 -5.53 13.94
C GLY A 348 -26.95 -4.02 13.73
N GLU A 349 -26.13 -3.36 14.55
CA GLU A 349 -25.77 -1.95 14.37
C GLU A 349 -24.73 -1.80 13.25
N VAL A 350 -24.92 -0.84 12.35
CA VAL A 350 -23.96 -0.55 11.28
C VAL A 350 -22.78 0.25 11.86
N LEU A 351 -21.61 -0.40 11.94
CA LEU A 351 -20.37 0.20 12.44
C LEU A 351 -19.65 1.03 11.37
N LEU A 352 -19.71 0.58 10.12
CA LEU A 352 -19.08 1.24 8.97
C LEU A 352 -19.87 0.91 7.69
N SER A 353 -20.08 1.90 6.83
CA SER A 353 -20.59 1.70 5.48
C SER A 353 -19.84 2.59 4.50
N ARG A 354 -19.18 1.99 3.50
CA ARG A 354 -18.31 2.71 2.55
C ARG A 354 -18.14 1.93 1.25
N SER A 355 -18.01 2.67 0.14
CA SER A 355 -17.54 2.09 -1.12
C SER A 355 -16.03 1.85 -1.02
N LEU A 356 -15.62 0.60 -1.19
CA LEU A 356 -14.24 0.13 -1.15
C LEU A 356 -13.86 -0.33 -2.56
N ARG A 357 -12.70 0.10 -3.08
CA ARG A 357 -12.07 -0.52 -4.24
C ARG A 357 -10.97 -1.41 -3.69
N VAL A 358 -11.00 -2.69 -4.06
CA VAL A 358 -9.96 -3.67 -3.71
C VAL A 358 -9.29 -4.18 -4.97
N GLU A 359 -7.99 -4.43 -4.88
CA GLU A 359 -7.17 -4.98 -5.95
C GLU A 359 -6.96 -6.48 -5.79
N ALA A 360 -6.52 -7.16 -6.84
CA ALA A 360 -6.25 -8.59 -6.77
C ALA A 360 -5.13 -8.89 -5.77
N GLY A 361 -5.29 -9.95 -4.98
CA GLY A 361 -4.33 -10.33 -3.94
C GLY A 361 -4.14 -9.32 -2.79
N GLU A 362 -4.81 -8.17 -2.83
CA GLU A 362 -4.70 -7.12 -1.81
C GLU A 362 -5.20 -7.64 -0.45
N THR A 363 -4.53 -7.25 0.64
CA THR A 363 -5.07 -7.44 1.98
C THR A 363 -5.43 -6.09 2.60
N VAL A 364 -6.73 -5.84 2.75
CA VAL A 364 -7.25 -4.61 3.35
C VAL A 364 -7.48 -4.81 4.84
N MET A 365 -6.79 -4.00 5.65
CA MET A 365 -7.05 -3.91 7.09
C MET A 365 -8.29 -3.04 7.33
N LEU A 366 -9.40 -3.68 7.73
CA LEU A 366 -10.68 -3.00 7.95
C LEU A 366 -10.62 -1.93 9.04
N THR A 367 -9.68 -2.07 9.99
CA THR A 367 -9.41 -1.12 11.07
C THR A 367 -8.85 0.22 10.56
N ASP A 368 -8.27 0.26 9.36
CA ASP A 368 -7.76 1.47 8.72
C ASP A 368 -8.82 2.25 7.96
N LEU A 369 -9.97 1.61 7.69
CA LEU A 369 -11.09 2.26 7.01
C LEU A 369 -11.92 3.16 7.93
N PHE A 370 -11.79 2.99 9.25
CA PHE A 370 -12.47 3.83 10.22
C PHE A 370 -11.85 5.23 10.26
N PRO A 371 -12.69 6.29 10.25
CA PRO A 371 -12.18 7.66 10.34
C PRO A 371 -11.42 7.86 11.66
N THR A 372 -10.27 8.52 11.59
CA THR A 372 -9.69 9.17 12.76
C THR A 372 -10.58 10.37 13.10
N GLY A 373 -11.14 10.39 14.31
CA GLY A 373 -12.01 11.50 14.71
C GLY A 373 -11.22 12.80 14.79
N ALA A 374 -11.85 13.92 14.42
CA ALA A 374 -11.23 15.23 14.61
C ALA A 374 -11.12 15.54 16.11
N PRO A 375 -10.05 16.20 16.56
CA PRO A 375 -9.96 16.62 17.96
C PRO A 375 -11.13 17.55 18.31
N ARG A 376 -11.70 17.33 19.50
CA ARG A 376 -12.71 18.23 20.06
C ARG A 376 -12.08 19.17 21.05
N TRP A 377 -12.50 20.42 20.99
CA TRP A 377 -12.20 21.42 22.00
C TRP A 377 -13.34 21.47 23.01
N GLU A 378 -13.02 21.86 24.24
CA GLU A 378 -13.99 22.01 25.31
C GLU A 378 -13.66 23.28 26.09
N LEU A 379 -14.66 24.12 26.32
CA LEU A 379 -14.55 25.28 27.20
C LEU A 379 -15.54 25.10 28.35
N SER A 380 -15.02 25.09 29.58
CA SER A 380 -15.80 24.76 30.78
C SER A 380 -15.56 25.77 31.90
N THR A 381 -16.60 26.05 32.68
CA THR A 381 -16.46 26.69 33.99
C THR A 381 -16.39 25.61 35.06
N THR A 382 -15.59 25.85 36.08
CA THR A 382 -15.31 24.88 37.15
C THR A 382 -15.61 25.50 38.51
N ALA A 383 -16.20 24.70 39.40
CA ALA A 383 -16.35 25.02 40.81
C ALA A 383 -15.95 23.80 41.62
N ALA A 384 -15.07 23.97 42.60
CA ALA A 384 -14.54 22.87 43.38
C ALA A 384 -14.49 23.17 44.87
N LEU A 385 -14.72 22.10 45.65
CA LEU A 385 -14.59 22.08 47.09
C LEU A 385 -13.28 21.36 47.47
N ARG A 386 -12.47 21.99 48.30
CA ARG A 386 -11.22 21.44 48.84
C ARG A 386 -11.45 20.83 50.21
N GLN A 387 -10.76 19.73 50.49
CA GLN A 387 -10.75 19.03 51.76
C GLN A 387 -9.34 18.53 52.08
N GLY A 388 -8.96 18.53 53.35
CA GLY A 388 -7.68 18.00 53.80
C GLY A 388 -6.97 18.87 54.84
N PRO A 389 -5.82 18.42 55.35
CA PRO A 389 -5.09 19.04 56.45
C PRO A 389 -4.55 20.46 56.16
N GLY A 390 -4.63 20.97 54.92
CA GLY A 390 -4.21 22.34 54.55
C GLY A 390 -5.33 23.37 54.38
N LEU A 391 -6.55 23.08 54.81
CA LEU A 391 -7.71 23.98 54.66
C LEU A 391 -7.66 25.23 55.55
N ASP A 392 -6.85 25.21 56.59
CA ASP A 392 -6.51 26.39 57.39
C ASP A 392 -5.82 27.50 56.56
N THR A 393 -5.20 27.11 55.45
CA THR A 393 -4.40 27.96 54.59
C THR A 393 -5.13 28.40 53.31
N PHE A 394 -6.10 27.62 52.82
CA PHE A 394 -6.77 27.87 51.54
C PHE A 394 -8.28 27.95 51.69
N SER A 395 -8.93 28.80 50.86
CA SER A 395 -10.39 28.77 50.74
C SER A 395 -10.87 27.35 50.41
N PRO A 396 -11.94 26.87 51.07
CA PRO A 396 -12.54 25.61 50.72
C PRO A 396 -13.16 25.65 49.31
N TRP A 397 -13.46 26.84 48.76
CA TRP A 397 -14.06 26.99 47.44
C TRP A 397 -13.10 27.64 46.44
N VAL A 398 -13.01 27.05 45.25
CA VAL A 398 -12.26 27.59 44.11
C VAL A 398 -13.09 27.55 42.84
N GLY A 399 -13.09 28.67 42.11
CA GLY A 399 -13.68 28.80 40.79
C GLY A 399 -12.59 28.90 39.71
N GLY A 400 -12.91 28.48 38.50
CA GLY A 400 -11.98 28.59 37.37
C GLY A 400 -12.61 28.36 36.01
N VAL A 401 -11.81 28.57 34.97
CA VAL A 401 -12.14 28.28 33.57
C VAL A 401 -11.15 27.26 33.04
N GLU A 402 -11.62 26.30 32.27
CA GLU A 402 -10.80 25.24 31.69
C GLU A 402 -11.01 25.16 30.18
N LEU A 403 -9.90 25.06 29.45
CA LEU A 403 -9.84 24.76 28.02
C LEU A 403 -9.27 23.35 27.83
N GLY A 404 -10.10 22.43 27.37
CA GLY A 404 -9.72 21.05 27.06
C GLY A 404 -9.55 20.81 25.56
N ARG A 405 -8.64 19.93 25.20
CA ARG A 405 -8.51 19.33 23.87
C ARG A 405 -8.48 17.81 24.02
N ARG A 406 -9.46 17.14 23.40
CA ARG A 406 -9.58 15.69 23.38
C ARG A 406 -9.33 15.16 21.98
N LEU A 407 -8.43 14.18 21.86
CA LEU A 407 -8.24 13.47 20.60
C LEU A 407 -9.34 12.41 20.48
N GLU A 408 -10.15 12.51 19.43
CA GLU A 408 -11.02 11.40 19.06
C GLU A 408 -10.17 10.37 18.33
N THR A 409 -9.90 9.26 19.01
CA THR A 409 -9.23 8.12 18.41
C THR A 409 -10.21 7.39 17.48
N LYS A 410 -9.69 6.51 16.62
CA LYS A 410 -10.53 5.59 15.83
C LYS A 410 -11.58 4.98 16.78
N PRO A 411 -12.85 4.75 16.37
CA PRO A 411 -13.91 4.20 17.22
C PRO A 411 -13.56 2.90 17.95
N VAL A 412 -12.49 2.24 17.50
CA VAL A 412 -11.91 0.99 18.01
C VAL A 412 -11.00 1.19 19.24
N ALA A 413 -10.49 2.39 19.48
CA ALA A 413 -9.63 2.69 20.63
C ALA A 413 -10.48 3.10 21.85
N ARG A 414 -10.56 2.22 22.85
CA ARG A 414 -11.26 2.50 24.11
C ARG A 414 -10.66 3.70 24.84
N LEU A 415 -9.35 3.94 24.72
CA LEU A 415 -8.65 5.04 25.36
C LEU A 415 -8.64 6.28 24.44
N ARG A 416 -9.06 7.42 24.98
CA ARG A 416 -9.06 8.73 24.33
C ARG A 416 -8.10 9.66 25.05
N PRO A 417 -6.94 10.00 24.46
CA PRO A 417 -6.02 10.95 25.05
C PRO A 417 -6.67 12.33 25.21
N GLU A 418 -6.36 12.98 26.33
CA GLU A 418 -6.82 14.32 26.65
C GLU A 418 -5.68 15.22 27.13
N LEU A 419 -5.76 16.48 26.74
CA LEU A 419 -4.91 17.58 27.19
C LEU A 419 -5.82 18.68 27.70
N HIS A 420 -5.61 19.16 28.92
CA HIS A 420 -6.37 20.26 29.49
C HIS A 420 -5.46 21.37 29.97
N LEU A 421 -5.88 22.61 29.74
CA LEU A 421 -5.27 23.81 30.29
C LEU A 421 -6.32 24.53 31.13
N ARG A 422 -6.08 24.63 32.44
CA ARG A 422 -6.98 25.26 33.40
C ARG A 422 -6.37 26.55 33.95
N GLY A 423 -7.20 27.59 34.06
CA GLY A 423 -6.93 28.78 34.85
C GLY A 423 -7.91 28.85 36.02
N ALA A 424 -7.42 29.00 37.24
CA ALA A 424 -8.25 29.13 38.43
C ALA A 424 -7.87 30.37 39.23
N VAL A 425 -8.88 30.98 39.86
CA VAL A 425 -8.70 32.09 40.78
C VAL A 425 -9.41 31.75 42.08
N GLY A 426 -8.70 31.89 43.19
CA GLY A 426 -9.22 31.65 44.52
C GLY A 426 -8.63 32.61 45.53
N THR A 427 -9.12 32.51 46.75
CA THR A 427 -8.55 33.23 47.89
C THR A 427 -7.90 32.23 48.85
N ALA A 428 -6.88 32.69 49.55
CA ALA A 428 -6.16 31.94 50.57
C ALA A 428 -5.88 32.86 51.75
N THR A 429 -5.53 32.27 52.88
CA THR A 429 -5.08 33.00 54.07
C THR A 429 -3.70 32.48 54.43
N MET A 430 -2.72 33.37 54.47
CA MET A 430 -1.36 33.00 54.85
C MET A 430 -1.06 33.52 56.24
N THR A 431 -0.60 32.64 57.13
CA THR A 431 -0.17 33.02 58.48
C THR A 431 1.35 33.16 58.49
N VAL A 432 1.85 34.35 58.80
CA VAL A 432 3.29 34.64 58.96
C VAL A 432 3.47 35.30 60.31
N GLU A 433 4.31 34.75 61.19
CA GLU A 433 4.65 35.35 62.49
C GLU A 433 3.43 35.84 63.30
N ASN A 434 2.37 35.02 63.37
CA ASN A 434 1.08 35.30 64.03
C ASN A 434 0.18 36.36 63.36
N LEU A 435 0.48 36.80 62.14
CA LEU A 435 -0.39 37.63 61.30
C LEU A 435 -1.04 36.79 60.21
N THR A 436 -2.38 36.75 60.20
CA THR A 436 -3.17 36.13 59.12
C THR A 436 -3.49 37.18 58.06
N LEU A 437 -2.94 37.01 56.87
CA LEU A 437 -3.14 37.92 55.74
C LEU A 437 -4.00 37.25 54.67
N PRO A 438 -5.02 37.95 54.12
CA PRO A 438 -5.70 37.48 52.93
C PRO A 438 -4.72 37.49 51.74
N ALA A 439 -4.84 36.50 50.87
CA ALA A 439 -4.09 36.40 49.63
C ALA A 439 -5.05 36.02 48.50
N GLU A 440 -4.89 36.65 47.35
CA GLU A 440 -5.47 36.17 46.09
C GLU A 440 -4.50 35.17 45.47
N VAL A 441 -5.04 34.05 45.01
CA VAL A 441 -4.29 32.97 44.39
C VAL A 441 -4.77 32.82 42.97
N VAL A 442 -3.85 32.99 42.02
CA VAL A 442 -4.08 32.74 40.60
C VAL A 442 -3.23 31.53 40.22
N GLY A 443 -3.88 30.47 39.75
CA GLY A 443 -3.22 29.24 39.35
C GLY A 443 -3.45 28.93 37.88
N GLY A 444 -2.41 28.47 37.21
CA GLY A 444 -2.51 27.80 35.92
C GLY A 444 -2.15 26.33 36.08
N GLU A 445 -2.88 25.43 35.44
CA GLU A 445 -2.62 23.98 35.49
C GLU A 445 -2.68 23.38 34.09
N LEU A 446 -1.68 22.57 33.76
CA LEU A 446 -1.65 21.74 32.57
C LEU A 446 -1.82 20.28 32.98
N SER A 447 -2.78 19.61 32.37
CA SER A 447 -3.09 18.20 32.64
C SER A 447 -2.98 17.38 31.38
N VAL A 448 -2.35 16.20 31.47
CA VAL A 448 -2.31 15.21 30.38
C VAL A 448 -2.83 13.88 30.92
N GLY A 449 -3.77 13.27 30.20
CA GLY A 449 -4.39 12.03 30.64
C GLY A 449 -5.05 11.25 29.52
N GLY A 450 -5.81 10.24 29.89
CA GLY A 450 -6.60 9.47 28.95
C GLY A 450 -7.86 8.95 29.60
N VAL A 451 -8.99 9.05 28.89
CA VAL A 451 -10.29 8.56 29.37
C VAL A 451 -10.76 7.37 28.54
N ALA A 452 -11.34 6.39 29.22
CA ALA A 452 -12.04 5.29 28.57
C ALA A 452 -13.53 5.62 28.46
N ALA A 453 -14.08 5.58 27.24
CA ALA A 453 -15.51 5.83 27.00
C ALA A 453 -16.31 4.52 27.08
N PHE A 454 -17.49 4.57 27.69
CA PHE A 454 -18.43 3.46 27.81
C PHE A 454 -19.87 3.98 27.97
N GLU A 455 -20.88 3.15 27.71
CA GLU A 455 -22.28 3.51 27.92
C GLU A 455 -22.88 2.79 29.12
N LEU A 456 -23.61 3.53 29.96
CA LEU A 456 -24.39 2.97 31.06
C LEU A 456 -25.85 3.37 30.87
N ARG A 457 -26.72 2.39 30.55
CA ARG A 457 -28.17 2.62 30.35
C ARG A 457 -28.48 3.75 29.35
N ARG A 458 -27.75 3.79 28.23
CA ARG A 458 -27.85 4.83 27.16
C ARG A 458 -27.36 6.23 27.58
N VAL A 459 -26.63 6.32 28.69
CA VAL A 459 -25.92 7.53 29.09
C VAL A 459 -24.44 7.33 28.73
N PRO A 460 -23.88 8.13 27.80
CA PRO A 460 -22.46 8.04 27.47
C PRO A 460 -21.63 8.62 28.61
N LEU A 461 -20.71 7.79 29.11
CA LEU A 461 -19.81 8.10 30.21
C LEU A 461 -18.35 7.93 29.78
N SER A 462 -17.45 8.65 30.44
CA SER A 462 -16.02 8.34 30.35
C SER A 462 -15.33 8.47 31.68
N LEU A 463 -14.37 7.58 31.94
CA LEU A 463 -13.57 7.55 33.16
C LEU A 463 -12.09 7.43 32.83
N GLY A 464 -11.24 8.21 33.48
CA GLY A 464 -9.81 8.07 33.30
C GLY A 464 -8.95 8.90 34.25
N PRO A 465 -7.66 8.51 34.39
CA PRO A 465 -6.69 9.30 35.14
C PRO A 465 -6.00 10.35 34.26
N SER A 466 -5.56 11.44 34.89
CA SER A 466 -4.59 12.39 34.34
C SER A 466 -3.49 12.72 35.36
N LEU A 467 -2.34 13.10 34.83
CA LEU A 467 -1.25 13.72 35.58
C LEU A 467 -1.32 15.23 35.37
N ASP A 468 -1.15 15.96 36.45
CA ASP A 468 -1.30 17.41 36.48
C ASP A 468 0.03 18.06 36.86
N ALA A 469 0.36 19.17 36.19
CA ALA A 469 1.46 20.05 36.54
C ALA A 469 0.93 21.48 36.61
N GLY A 470 0.84 22.00 37.83
CA GLY A 470 0.34 23.34 38.11
C GLY A 470 1.44 24.33 38.42
N LEU A 471 1.23 25.60 38.06
CA LEU A 471 1.98 26.75 38.52
C LEU A 471 1.05 27.66 39.29
N LEU A 472 1.35 27.87 40.57
CA LEU A 472 0.53 28.67 41.47
C LEU A 472 1.23 29.99 41.77
N TRP A 473 0.53 31.10 41.49
CA TRP A 473 0.93 32.46 41.78
C TRP A 473 0.07 33.04 42.90
N ARG A 474 0.68 33.78 43.82
CA ARG A 474 -0.02 34.41 44.95
C ARG A 474 0.23 35.92 44.95
N SER A 475 -0.80 36.70 45.30
CA SER A 475 -0.72 38.15 45.47
C SER A 475 -1.44 38.57 46.74
N PHE A 476 -0.89 39.54 47.48
CA PHE A 476 -1.43 39.99 48.76
C PHE A 476 -2.06 41.39 48.63
N PRO A 477 -3.37 41.56 48.83
CA PRO A 477 -4.00 42.87 48.85
C PRO A 477 -3.57 43.65 50.12
N GLY A 478 -2.84 44.75 49.95
CA GLY A 478 -2.58 45.71 51.04
C GLY A 478 -1.13 46.16 51.26
N TYR A 479 -0.12 45.51 50.67
CA TYR A 479 1.26 46.00 50.69
C TYR A 479 1.47 47.04 49.57
N ALA A 480 1.16 48.30 49.89
CA ALA A 480 1.36 49.43 49.00
C ALA A 480 2.84 49.82 48.97
N GLY A 481 3.52 49.55 47.84
CA GLY A 481 4.86 50.07 47.55
C GLY A 481 5.87 48.98 47.18
N THR A 482 5.98 48.71 45.88
CA THR A 482 7.13 48.07 45.22
C THR A 482 7.55 46.69 45.73
N GLU A 483 6.72 45.68 45.50
CA GLU A 483 7.05 44.48 44.71
C GLU A 483 5.91 43.44 44.91
N ARG A 484 5.27 43.01 43.82
CA ARG A 484 4.45 41.80 43.84
C ARG A 484 5.39 40.59 43.99
N GLN A 485 5.90 40.33 45.20
CA GLN A 485 6.69 39.13 45.46
C GLN A 485 5.74 37.94 45.65
N GLY A 486 5.64 37.12 44.61
CA GLY A 486 5.09 35.78 44.68
C GLY A 486 6.02 34.84 43.93
N ALA A 487 6.50 33.79 44.57
CA ALA A 487 7.29 32.77 43.90
C ALA A 487 6.35 31.79 43.18
N PRO A 488 6.52 31.54 41.87
CA PRO A 488 5.79 30.48 41.20
C PRO A 488 6.16 29.14 41.81
N THR A 489 5.16 28.42 42.32
CA THR A 489 5.37 27.07 42.87
C THR A 489 4.83 26.05 41.90
N VAL A 490 5.65 25.05 41.56
CA VAL A 490 5.21 23.91 40.76
C VAL A 490 4.52 22.91 41.68
N ILE A 491 3.30 22.51 41.33
CA ILE A 491 2.48 21.58 42.10
C ILE A 491 2.19 20.38 41.18
N PRO A 492 2.84 19.22 41.40
CA PRO A 492 2.43 18.00 40.72
C PRO A 492 1.09 17.54 41.28
N GLY A 493 0.30 16.85 40.47
CA GLY A 493 -0.99 16.33 40.90
C GLY A 493 -1.41 15.10 40.11
N ALA A 494 -2.41 14.40 40.64
CA ALA A 494 -3.12 13.37 39.90
C ALA A 494 -4.62 13.62 40.00
N ARG A 495 -5.32 13.41 38.89
CA ARG A 495 -6.76 13.61 38.79
C ARG A 495 -7.43 12.36 38.25
N ALA A 496 -8.56 11.99 38.84
CA ALA A 496 -9.50 11.05 38.28
C ALA A 496 -10.74 11.81 37.81
N THR A 497 -11.14 11.59 36.57
CA THR A 497 -12.25 12.31 35.94
C THR A 497 -13.35 11.33 35.57
N LEU A 498 -14.55 11.54 36.12
CA LEU A 498 -15.78 10.94 35.63
C LEU A 498 -16.54 12.00 34.81
N ARG A 499 -16.91 11.66 33.59
CA ARG A 499 -17.58 12.59 32.67
C ARG A 499 -18.88 11.99 32.16
N LEU A 500 -19.87 12.86 32.05
CA LEU A 500 -21.17 12.60 31.45
C LEU A 500 -21.34 13.55 30.27
N ASP A 501 -21.44 12.97 29.08
CA ASP A 501 -21.68 13.72 27.85
C ASP A 501 -23.20 13.77 27.62
N ALA A 502 -23.79 14.97 27.53
CA ALA A 502 -25.20 15.07 27.17
C ALA A 502 -25.37 14.73 25.67
N PRO A 503 -26.45 14.00 25.29
CA PRO A 503 -26.75 13.77 23.88
C PRO A 503 -26.90 15.12 23.17
N GLN A 504 -26.45 15.14 21.91
CA GLN A 504 -26.41 16.34 21.08
C GLN A 504 -27.79 17.01 21.05
N LEU A 505 -27.88 18.25 21.53
CA LEU A 505 -29.10 19.05 21.37
C LEU A 505 -29.19 19.45 19.90
N ASP A 506 -30.08 18.77 19.18
CA ASP A 506 -30.22 18.86 17.73
C ASP A 506 -30.88 20.20 17.33
N GLN A 507 -30.07 21.26 17.26
CA GLN A 507 -30.43 22.53 16.62
C GLN A 507 -29.23 23.14 15.87
N GLY A 508 -28.83 22.52 14.75
CA GLY A 508 -28.01 23.23 13.75
C GLY A 508 -26.49 23.25 13.98
N GLY A 509 -25.98 22.37 14.84
CA GLY A 509 -24.58 21.95 14.80
C GLY A 509 -23.64 22.62 15.81
N LEU A 510 -22.59 21.84 16.09
CA LEU A 510 -21.28 22.19 16.66
C LEU A 510 -21.05 22.06 18.18
N SER A 511 -22.04 21.96 19.07
CA SER A 511 -21.73 21.87 20.52
C SER A 511 -22.47 20.76 21.28
N GLN A 512 -21.78 20.12 22.23
CA GLN A 512 -22.33 19.19 23.22
C GLN A 512 -22.17 19.78 24.62
N VAL A 513 -23.18 19.64 25.47
CA VAL A 513 -23.06 19.99 26.89
C VAL A 513 -22.29 18.88 27.60
N VAL A 514 -21.29 19.26 28.37
CA VAL A 514 -20.43 18.35 29.10
C VAL A 514 -20.54 18.64 30.58
N LEU A 515 -20.83 17.60 31.37
CA LEU A 515 -20.73 17.65 32.82
C LEU A 515 -19.58 16.74 33.26
N ARG A 516 -18.62 17.28 34.01
CA ARG A 516 -17.52 16.49 34.57
C ARG A 516 -17.50 16.60 36.08
N TYR A 517 -17.31 15.46 36.71
CA TYR A 517 -16.97 15.34 38.12
C TYR A 517 -15.52 14.89 38.24
N GLU A 518 -14.73 15.66 38.96
CA GLU A 518 -13.29 15.49 39.04
C GLU A 518 -12.86 15.37 40.50
N VAL A 519 -11.99 14.41 40.78
CA VAL A 519 -11.32 14.28 42.08
C VAL A 519 -9.83 14.43 41.85
N ARG A 520 -9.22 15.42 42.48
CA ARG A 520 -7.79 15.74 42.33
C ARG A 520 -7.08 15.57 43.67
N GLY A 521 -5.93 14.91 43.65
CA GLY A 521 -4.97 14.91 44.74
C GLY A 521 -3.84 15.88 44.42
N LEU A 522 -3.74 16.96 45.20
CA LEU A 522 -2.71 17.99 45.05
C LEU A 522 -1.74 17.90 46.23
N PRO A 523 -0.59 17.21 46.09
CA PRO A 523 0.49 17.28 47.05
C PRO A 523 1.10 18.69 47.05
N PHE A 524 1.41 19.20 48.24
CA PHE A 524 2.14 20.47 48.41
C PHE A 524 2.94 20.41 49.72
N THR A 525 3.85 21.37 49.90
CA THR A 525 4.71 21.43 51.09
C THR A 525 4.42 22.72 51.85
N VAL A 526 4.23 22.62 53.17
CA VAL A 526 4.12 23.75 54.10
C VAL A 526 5.23 23.62 55.12
N ALA A 527 6.10 24.62 55.25
CA ALA A 527 7.19 24.62 56.22
C ALA A 527 8.02 23.31 56.22
N GLU A 528 8.35 22.82 55.02
CA GLU A 528 9.10 21.56 54.78
C GLU A 528 8.36 20.25 55.11
N GLU A 529 7.11 20.31 55.57
CA GLU A 529 6.27 19.13 55.80
C GLU A 529 5.39 18.81 54.56
N PRO A 530 5.41 17.56 54.06
CA PRO A 530 4.56 17.14 52.97
C PRO A 530 3.09 17.08 53.42
N SER A 531 2.23 17.74 52.66
CA SER A 531 0.78 17.82 52.87
C SER A 531 0.03 17.53 51.57
N TYR A 532 -1.29 17.32 51.66
CA TYR A 532 -2.14 17.11 50.48
C TYR A 532 -3.50 17.79 50.64
N ILE A 533 -4.04 18.24 49.51
CA ILE A 533 -5.44 18.67 49.38
C ILE A 533 -6.13 17.72 48.42
N VAL A 534 -7.31 17.26 48.81
CA VAL A 534 -8.24 16.61 47.89
C VAL A 534 -9.22 17.67 47.40
N GLU A 535 -9.24 17.90 46.10
CA GLU A 535 -10.20 18.79 45.45
C GLU A 535 -11.28 17.95 44.76
N GLN A 536 -12.54 18.20 45.08
CA GLN A 536 -13.69 17.60 44.41
C GLN A 536 -14.42 18.70 43.63
N GLY A 537 -14.41 18.58 42.31
CA GLY A 537 -14.89 19.62 41.40
C GLY A 537 -16.01 19.16 40.49
N LEU A 538 -16.88 20.10 40.14
CA LEU A 538 -17.79 19.99 39.02
C LEU A 538 -17.38 20.98 37.94
N ALA A 539 -17.34 20.50 36.69
CA ALA A 539 -17.14 21.32 35.51
C ALA A 539 -18.38 21.23 34.62
N LEU A 540 -18.88 22.37 34.17
CA LEU A 540 -19.94 22.46 33.17
C LEU A 540 -19.40 23.23 31.96
N GLY A 541 -19.51 22.64 30.79
CA GLY A 541 -18.96 23.26 29.58
C GLY A 541 -19.62 22.85 28.29
N LEU A 542 -19.08 23.44 27.23
CA LEU A 542 -19.48 23.18 25.85
C LEU A 542 -18.30 22.57 25.09
N SER A 543 -18.53 21.42 24.45
CA SER A 543 -17.55 20.78 23.57
C SER A 543 -17.89 20.95 22.11
N PHE A 544 -16.93 21.45 21.33
CA PHE A 544 -17.09 21.75 19.91
C PHE A 544 -16.04 21.09 19.02
N GLY A 545 -16.42 20.83 17.76
CA GLY A 545 -15.53 20.24 16.76
C GLY A 545 -14.56 21.28 16.20
N GLY A 546 -13.30 20.90 15.94
CA GLY A 546 -12.24 21.80 15.51
C GLY A 546 -12.25 22.22 14.03
N ARG A 547 -13.41 22.61 13.47
CA ARG A 547 -13.45 23.25 12.14
C ARG A 547 -13.25 24.75 12.22
#